data_AF-A0AAD7V2W4-F1
#
_entry.id   AF-A0AAD7V2W4-F1
#
_cell.length_a   1.000
_cell.length_b   1.000
_cell.length_c   1.000
_cell.angle_alpha   90.00
_cell.angle_beta   90.00
_cell.angle_gamma   90.00
#
_symmetry.space_group_name_H-M   'P 1'
#
loop_
_entity.id
_entity.type
_entity.pdbx_description
1 polymer ?
#
loop_
_entity_poly.entity_id
_entity_poly.type
_entity_poly.pdbx_seq_one_letter_code
_entity_poly.pdbx_strand_id
1 'polypeptide(L)'
;MKFGLNVRKKAQPRPMFSRRNQLGQDDDDDEQEDEQQQQNQQNAKKQHRAIVNQQLGQSTKMTKKVAEQHAKALEEDANIFDYDAVYDDLKEAERLKREAQKGVDTKKPKYIKAFLEAAETRKKDRLMAEEKKIAREREAEGEMYADKEVFVTETFKKQKEELKRIEEEEKRREEEANKKKKMTSFYRQLLNEKGNERQELEQYLKMHKGSKSKSEAEMKEVLDAELAQQARREGKDVMLNDNNEIVDRRQLLGAGLNVRPKFGSLGSLADKGAQERQREYDEYKRKKVEEYEAKRRGGGDQAERERYSREIEKQMMESKAKEREEEERKQKEMAEKAAAKRTTDESAMSARERYLARKKQKLEQTSSS
;
A
#
# COMPACT_ATOMS: atom_id res chain seq x y z
N MET A 1 -50.08 -26.54 22.30
CA MET A 1 -48.71 -26.99 21.95
C MET A 1 -47.75 -26.44 23.00
N LYS A 2 -47.12 -27.32 23.78
CA LYS A 2 -46.29 -26.97 24.95
C LYS A 2 -44.85 -27.24 24.55
N PHE A 3 -44.06 -26.21 24.25
CA PHE A 3 -42.66 -26.36 23.89
C PHE A 3 -41.79 -26.25 25.15
N GLY A 4 -41.35 -27.39 25.68
CA GLY A 4 -40.35 -27.49 26.73
C GLY A 4 -38.97 -27.82 26.14
N LEU A 5 -37.95 -27.14 26.62
CA LEU A 5 -36.54 -27.34 26.25
C LEU A 5 -36.02 -28.65 26.87
N ASN A 6 -35.78 -29.68 26.05
CA ASN A 6 -35.20 -30.94 26.52
C ASN A 6 -33.70 -30.77 26.85
N VAL A 7 -33.40 -30.50 28.12
CA VAL A 7 -32.02 -30.49 28.62
C VAL A 7 -31.56 -31.94 28.81
N ARG A 8 -30.72 -32.45 27.90
CA ARG A 8 -30.05 -33.75 28.06
C ARG A 8 -29.20 -33.74 29.33
N LYS A 9 -29.46 -34.67 30.26
CA LYS A 9 -28.58 -34.93 31.42
C LYS A 9 -27.18 -35.27 30.91
N LYS A 10 -26.16 -34.54 31.35
CA LYS A 10 -24.74 -34.86 31.14
C LYS A 10 -24.43 -36.23 31.76
N ALA A 11 -23.83 -37.12 30.98
CA ALA A 11 -23.31 -38.39 31.46
C ALA A 11 -22.17 -38.16 32.46
N GLN A 12 -22.14 -38.96 33.53
CA GLN A 12 -21.07 -38.95 34.53
C GLN A 12 -19.74 -39.40 33.88
N PRO A 13 -18.60 -38.80 34.23
CA PRO A 13 -17.31 -39.23 33.71
C PRO A 13 -16.97 -40.64 34.23
N ARG A 14 -16.59 -41.54 33.32
CA ARG A 14 -16.00 -42.83 33.70
C ARG A 14 -14.63 -42.58 34.36
N PRO A 15 -14.26 -43.27 35.44
CA PRO A 15 -12.95 -43.10 36.04
C PRO A 15 -11.88 -43.61 35.06
N MET A 16 -10.96 -42.72 34.70
CA MET A 16 -9.77 -43.08 33.93
C MET A 16 -8.83 -43.83 34.88
N PHE A 17 -8.41 -45.03 34.48
CA PHE A 17 -7.41 -45.82 35.20
C PHE A 17 -6.14 -44.98 35.40
N SER A 18 -5.72 -44.83 36.65
CA SER A 18 -4.43 -44.23 37.01
C SER A 18 -3.31 -45.11 36.46
N ARG A 19 -2.41 -44.53 35.66
CA ARG A 19 -1.19 -45.21 35.24
C ARG A 19 -0.23 -45.22 36.42
N ARG A 20 -0.08 -46.39 37.05
CA ARG A 20 0.98 -46.67 38.01
C ARG A 20 2.31 -46.72 37.25
N ASN A 21 3.29 -45.90 37.63
CA ASN A 21 4.67 -46.06 37.18
C ASN A 21 5.23 -47.34 37.79
N GLN A 22 5.64 -48.29 36.94
CA GLN A 22 6.40 -49.47 37.34
C GLN A 22 7.89 -49.18 37.19
N LEU A 23 8.51 -48.59 38.22
CA LEU A 23 9.91 -48.82 38.58
C LEU A 23 10.08 -48.42 40.05
N GLY A 24 10.54 -49.37 40.86
CA GLY A 24 10.27 -49.43 42.30
C GLY A 24 10.92 -48.35 43.17
N GLN A 25 10.23 -48.09 44.28
CA GLN A 25 10.77 -47.75 45.60
C GLN A 25 9.62 -48.00 46.58
N ASP A 26 9.74 -49.01 47.44
CA ASP A 26 8.95 -49.10 48.66
C ASP A 26 9.38 -47.93 49.56
N ASP A 27 8.43 -47.11 50.02
CA ASP A 27 8.49 -46.46 51.33
C ASP A 27 7.12 -45.81 51.66
N ASP A 28 6.63 -46.12 52.86
CA ASP A 28 5.41 -45.65 53.49
C ASP A 28 5.38 -44.11 53.65
N ASP A 29 4.59 -43.35 52.86
CA ASP A 29 4.25 -41.93 53.19
C ASP A 29 3.02 -41.34 52.44
N ASP A 30 2.00 -42.16 52.15
CA ASP A 30 0.84 -41.78 51.30
C ASP A 30 -0.18 -40.80 51.94
N GLU A 31 -0.01 -40.31 53.18
CA GLU A 31 -0.96 -39.37 53.82
C GLU A 31 -0.58 -37.88 53.69
N GLN A 32 0.67 -37.54 53.36
CA GLN A 32 1.11 -36.13 53.31
C GLN A 32 1.01 -35.48 51.91
N GLU A 33 1.01 -36.26 50.83
CA GLU A 33 0.93 -35.72 49.47
C GLU A 33 -0.51 -35.29 49.08
N ASP A 34 -1.54 -35.94 49.62
CA ASP A 34 -2.94 -35.63 49.34
C ASP A 34 -3.38 -34.27 49.95
N GLU A 35 -2.84 -33.87 51.10
CA GLU A 35 -3.11 -32.54 51.69
C GLU A 35 -2.47 -31.40 50.89
N GLN A 36 -1.25 -31.60 50.39
CA GLN A 36 -0.54 -30.59 49.58
C GLN A 36 -1.21 -30.36 48.23
N GLN A 37 -1.72 -31.43 47.59
CA GLN A 37 -2.48 -31.31 46.34
C GLN A 37 -3.84 -30.62 46.54
N GLN A 38 -4.53 -30.88 47.64
CA GLN A 38 -5.79 -30.20 47.97
C GLN A 38 -5.59 -28.70 48.31
N GLN A 39 -4.54 -28.35 49.04
CA GLN A 39 -4.20 -26.96 49.33
C GLN A 39 -3.81 -26.18 48.06
N ASN A 40 -3.05 -26.79 47.14
CA ASN A 40 -2.73 -26.19 45.84
C ASN A 40 -3.96 -25.97 44.95
N GLN A 41 -4.93 -26.90 44.95
CA GLN A 41 -6.20 -26.73 44.25
C GLN A 41 -7.08 -25.62 44.87
N GLN A 42 -7.10 -25.49 46.20
CA GLN A 42 -7.82 -24.41 46.87
C GLN A 42 -7.17 -23.05 46.60
N ASN A 43 -5.84 -22.97 46.58
CA ASN A 43 -5.10 -21.76 46.23
C ASN A 43 -5.33 -21.37 44.77
N ALA A 44 -5.30 -22.32 43.82
CA ALA A 44 -5.65 -22.06 42.43
C ALA A 44 -7.09 -21.52 42.26
N LYS A 45 -8.06 -22.07 43.01
CA LYS A 45 -9.46 -21.57 43.01
C LYS A 45 -9.56 -20.15 43.58
N LYS A 46 -8.81 -19.82 44.64
CA LYS A 46 -8.75 -18.46 45.22
C LYS A 46 -8.13 -17.46 44.23
N GLN A 47 -7.04 -17.84 43.57
CA GLN A 47 -6.39 -17.02 42.53
C GLN A 47 -7.32 -16.78 41.33
N HIS A 48 -8.00 -17.82 40.84
CA HIS A 48 -8.97 -17.69 39.75
C HIS A 48 -10.15 -16.77 40.14
N ARG A 49 -10.67 -16.89 41.37
CA ARG A 49 -11.75 -16.01 41.86
C ARG A 49 -11.28 -14.55 41.99
N ALA A 50 -10.03 -14.31 42.40
CA ALA A 50 -9.44 -12.98 42.44
C ALA A 50 -9.31 -12.36 41.03
N ILE A 51 -8.85 -13.14 40.04
CA ILE A 51 -8.76 -12.72 38.63
C ILE A 51 -10.15 -12.39 38.08
N VAL A 52 -11.14 -13.25 38.31
CA VAL A 52 -12.53 -13.01 37.86
C VAL A 52 -13.11 -11.75 38.50
N ASN A 53 -12.92 -11.56 39.82
CA ASN A 53 -13.36 -10.34 40.51
C ASN A 53 -12.66 -9.09 39.99
N GLN A 54 -11.38 -9.18 39.64
CA GLN A 54 -10.62 -8.09 39.03
C GLN A 54 -11.16 -7.74 37.64
N GLN A 55 -11.47 -8.76 36.81
CA GLN A 55 -12.09 -8.57 35.50
C GLN A 55 -13.49 -7.95 35.59
N LEU A 56 -14.33 -8.40 36.53
CA LEU A 56 -15.64 -7.81 36.84
C LEU A 56 -15.51 -6.35 37.33
N GLY A 57 -14.54 -6.07 38.20
CA GLY A 57 -14.24 -4.72 38.67
C GLY A 57 -13.74 -3.78 37.56
N GLN A 58 -13.00 -4.31 36.58
CA GLN A 58 -12.60 -3.55 35.39
C GLN A 58 -13.80 -3.31 34.46
N SER A 59 -14.64 -4.32 34.24
CA SER A 59 -15.87 -4.19 33.43
C SER A 59 -16.81 -3.12 33.97
N THR A 60 -17.09 -3.11 35.28
CA THR A 60 -17.98 -2.11 35.90
C THR A 60 -17.40 -0.68 35.88
N LYS A 61 -16.07 -0.54 35.97
CA LYS A 61 -15.41 0.77 35.78
C LYS A 61 -15.50 1.25 34.33
N MET A 62 -15.34 0.35 33.37
CA MET A 62 -15.47 0.68 31.96
C MET A 62 -16.91 1.08 31.61
N THR A 63 -17.92 0.39 32.14
CA THR A 63 -19.33 0.76 31.88
C THR A 63 -19.69 2.12 32.47
N LYS A 64 -19.21 2.45 33.68
CA LYS A 64 -19.40 3.78 34.27
C LYS A 64 -18.79 4.89 33.41
N LYS A 65 -17.53 4.71 32.97
CA LYS A 65 -16.87 5.68 32.08
C LYS A 65 -17.62 5.87 30.76
N VAL A 66 -18.13 4.80 30.18
CA VAL A 66 -18.93 4.86 28.95
C VAL A 66 -20.25 5.62 29.20
N ALA A 67 -20.90 5.41 30.34
CA ALA A 67 -22.11 6.13 30.70
C ALA A 67 -21.86 7.63 30.91
N GLU A 68 -20.77 8.00 31.59
CA GLU A 68 -20.33 9.39 31.75
C GLU A 68 -20.05 10.05 30.39
N GLN A 69 -19.36 9.35 29.49
CA GLN A 69 -19.08 9.82 28.13
C GLN A 69 -20.36 10.01 27.31
N HIS A 70 -21.32 9.08 27.42
CA HIS A 70 -22.61 9.19 26.75
C HIS A 70 -23.43 10.38 27.27
N ALA A 71 -23.47 10.58 28.59
CA ALA A 71 -24.15 11.73 29.20
C ALA A 71 -23.53 13.05 28.74
N LYS A 72 -22.20 13.14 28.74
CA LYS A 72 -21.47 14.32 28.25
C LYS A 72 -21.73 14.58 26.77
N ALA A 73 -21.76 13.53 25.94
CA ALA A 73 -22.07 13.64 24.51
C ALA A 73 -23.48 14.19 24.27
N LEU A 74 -24.48 13.73 25.03
CA LEU A 74 -25.86 14.25 24.99
C LEU A 74 -25.97 15.72 25.42
N GLU A 75 -25.13 16.14 26.37
CA GLU A 75 -25.08 17.53 26.85
C GLU A 75 -24.47 18.48 25.80
N GLU A 76 -23.45 18.00 25.07
CA GLU A 76 -22.83 18.74 23.97
C GLU A 76 -23.77 18.85 22.76
N ASP A 77 -24.45 17.76 22.38
CA ASP A 77 -25.43 17.74 21.29
C ASP A 77 -26.49 16.64 21.52
N ALA A 78 -27.77 17.05 21.60
CA ALA A 78 -28.90 16.14 21.78
C ALA A 78 -29.08 15.17 20.59
N ASN A 79 -28.64 15.56 19.39
CA ASN A 79 -28.76 14.77 18.17
C ASN A 79 -27.50 13.96 17.84
N ILE A 80 -26.53 13.87 18.75
CA ILE A 80 -25.24 13.21 18.50
C ILE A 80 -25.34 11.71 18.14
N PHE A 81 -26.46 11.07 18.52
CA PHE A 81 -26.75 9.66 18.23
C PHE A 81 -27.70 9.46 17.03
N ASP A 82 -28.10 10.52 16.34
CA ASP A 82 -28.91 10.44 15.12
C ASP A 82 -28.02 10.09 13.91
N TYR A 83 -27.75 8.80 13.74
CA TYR A 83 -26.85 8.30 12.69
C TYR A 83 -27.41 8.43 11.27
N ASP A 84 -28.73 8.48 11.10
CA ASP A 84 -29.37 8.48 9.78
C ASP A 84 -29.22 9.84 9.10
N ALA A 85 -29.39 10.93 9.86
CA ALA A 85 -29.30 12.31 9.36
C ALA A 85 -27.93 12.68 8.75
N VAL A 86 -26.84 12.01 9.13
CA VAL A 86 -25.46 12.33 8.69
C VAL A 86 -24.89 11.29 7.71
N TYR A 87 -25.58 10.17 7.50
CA TYR A 87 -25.07 9.06 6.70
C TYR A 87 -24.81 9.44 5.23
N ASP A 88 -25.79 10.10 4.60
CA ASP A 88 -25.70 10.52 3.19
C ASP A 88 -24.58 11.55 3.00
N ASP A 89 -24.52 12.57 3.85
CA ASP A 89 -23.46 13.58 3.92
C ASP A 89 -22.05 12.94 3.98
N LEU A 90 -21.86 11.98 4.89
CA LEU A 90 -20.59 11.26 5.06
C LEU A 90 -20.23 10.43 3.83
N LYS A 91 -21.20 9.76 3.22
CA LYS A 91 -20.97 8.93 2.03
C LYS A 91 -20.63 9.78 0.81
N GLU A 92 -21.22 10.95 0.68
CA GLU A 92 -20.85 11.91 -0.36
C GLU A 92 -19.43 12.43 -0.16
N ALA A 93 -19.05 12.80 1.06
CA ALA A 93 -17.69 13.24 1.40
C ALA A 93 -16.66 12.14 1.09
N GLU A 94 -16.95 10.89 1.45
CA GLU A 94 -16.12 9.73 1.13
C GLU A 94 -15.96 9.53 -0.38
N ARG A 95 -17.06 9.67 -1.14
CA ARG A 95 -17.04 9.56 -2.61
C ARG A 95 -16.17 10.65 -3.24
N LEU A 96 -16.35 11.90 -2.83
CA LEU A 96 -15.58 13.04 -3.33
C LEU A 96 -14.08 12.89 -3.04
N LYS A 97 -13.74 12.48 -1.80
CA LYS A 97 -12.33 12.20 -1.42
C LYS A 97 -11.74 11.09 -2.28
N ARG A 98 -12.50 10.01 -2.52
CA ARG A 98 -12.06 8.89 -3.35
C ARG A 98 -11.89 9.29 -4.82
N GLU A 99 -12.76 10.15 -5.34
CA GLU A 99 -12.66 10.69 -6.71
C GLU A 99 -11.43 11.59 -6.86
N ALA A 100 -11.15 12.45 -5.89
CA ALA A 100 -9.95 13.27 -5.86
C ALA A 100 -8.66 12.42 -5.86
N GLN A 101 -8.63 11.30 -5.13
CA GLN A 101 -7.48 10.39 -5.09
C GLN A 101 -7.29 9.60 -6.41
N LYS A 102 -8.36 9.22 -7.09
CA LYS A 102 -8.29 8.46 -8.36
C LYS A 102 -7.55 9.21 -9.48
N GLY A 103 -7.58 10.54 -9.50
CA GLY A 103 -6.93 11.34 -10.54
C GLY A 103 -5.40 11.38 -10.47
N VAL A 104 -4.83 11.19 -9.27
CA VAL A 104 -3.39 11.36 -9.02
C VAL A 104 -2.64 10.03 -9.01
N ASP A 105 -3.26 8.96 -8.51
CA ASP A 105 -2.57 7.68 -8.28
C ASP A 105 -2.64 6.67 -9.43
N THR A 106 -3.52 6.87 -10.41
CA THR A 106 -3.67 5.94 -11.56
C THR A 106 -2.46 5.87 -12.49
N LYS A 107 -1.55 6.85 -12.41
CA LYS A 107 -0.35 6.90 -13.26
C LYS A 107 0.89 6.27 -12.63
N LYS A 108 0.91 6.00 -11.32
CA LYS A 108 2.09 5.45 -10.65
C LYS A 108 1.97 3.92 -10.55
N PRO A 109 3.00 3.16 -10.98
CA PRO A 109 3.01 1.71 -10.79
C PRO A 109 3.00 1.36 -9.30
N LYS A 110 2.12 0.43 -8.91
CA LYS A 110 1.83 0.06 -7.51
C LYS A 110 3.07 -0.37 -6.70
N TYR A 111 4.06 -0.97 -7.35
CA TYR A 111 5.19 -1.62 -6.68
C TYR A 111 6.55 -0.95 -6.89
N ILE A 112 6.67 0.05 -7.77
CA ILE A 112 8.00 0.56 -8.15
C ILE A 112 8.74 1.20 -6.98
N LYS A 113 7.99 1.86 -6.07
CA LYS A 113 8.56 2.42 -4.83
C LYS A 113 9.17 1.33 -3.97
N ALA A 114 8.45 0.23 -3.75
CA ALA A 114 8.96 -0.90 -2.99
C ALA A 114 10.19 -1.53 -3.65
N PHE A 115 10.24 -1.60 -4.98
CA PHE A 115 11.43 -2.06 -5.69
C PHE A 115 12.63 -1.11 -5.54
N LEU A 116 12.41 0.20 -5.60
CA LEU A 116 13.45 1.21 -5.40
C LEU A 116 13.97 1.19 -3.96
N GLU A 117 13.09 1.16 -2.97
CA GLU A 117 13.44 1.03 -1.55
C GLU A 117 14.19 -0.29 -1.27
N ALA A 118 13.76 -1.40 -1.89
CA ALA A 118 14.46 -2.68 -1.80
C ALA A 118 15.84 -2.65 -2.49
N ALA A 119 16.01 -1.87 -3.56
CA ALA A 119 17.30 -1.69 -4.20
C ALA A 119 18.23 -0.83 -3.34
N GLU A 120 17.71 0.21 -2.70
CA GLU A 120 18.45 1.08 -1.78
C GLU A 120 18.91 0.35 -0.52
N THR A 121 18.04 -0.43 0.11
CA THR A 121 18.38 -1.29 1.26
C THR A 121 19.51 -2.26 0.91
N ARG A 122 19.40 -3.00 -0.21
CA ARG A 122 20.49 -3.89 -0.67
C ARG A 122 21.80 -3.16 -0.95
N LYS A 123 21.76 -1.92 -1.45
CA LYS A 123 22.97 -1.11 -1.64
C LYS A 123 23.62 -0.78 -0.30
N LYS A 124 22.83 -0.39 0.70
CA LYS A 124 23.31 -0.16 2.08
C LYS A 124 23.88 -1.43 2.68
N ASP A 125 23.18 -2.56 2.56
CA ASP A 125 23.62 -3.86 3.07
C ASP A 125 24.95 -4.29 2.44
N ARG A 126 25.11 -4.09 1.13
CA ARG A 126 26.37 -4.38 0.45
C ARG A 126 27.52 -3.54 1.00
N LEU A 127 27.31 -2.24 1.19
CA LEU A 127 28.32 -1.35 1.77
C LEU A 127 28.68 -1.76 3.21
N MET A 128 27.68 -2.10 4.03
CA MET A 128 27.90 -2.60 5.39
C MET A 128 28.67 -3.92 5.40
N ALA A 129 28.38 -4.83 4.47
CA ALA A 129 29.09 -6.11 4.34
C ALA A 129 30.54 -5.92 3.90
N GLU A 130 30.79 -5.02 2.94
CA GLU A 130 32.13 -4.66 2.49
C GLU A 130 32.95 -4.04 3.64
N GLU A 131 32.38 -3.11 4.41
CA GLU A 131 33.08 -2.55 5.58
C GLU A 131 33.38 -3.60 6.66
N LYS A 132 32.42 -4.47 6.98
CA LYS A 132 32.62 -5.57 7.94
C LYS A 132 33.68 -6.56 7.44
N LYS A 133 33.76 -6.79 6.13
CA LYS A 133 34.79 -7.61 5.50
C LYS A 133 36.18 -6.95 5.64
N ILE A 134 36.30 -5.67 5.30
CA ILE A 134 37.56 -4.91 5.42
C ILE A 134 38.01 -4.84 6.89
N ALA A 135 37.08 -4.65 7.83
CA ALA A 135 37.41 -4.64 9.26
C ALA A 135 37.98 -6.00 9.72
N ARG A 136 37.35 -7.10 9.30
CA ARG A 136 37.83 -8.47 9.60
C ARG A 136 39.20 -8.75 8.97
N GLU A 137 39.42 -8.31 7.74
CA GLU A 137 40.73 -8.43 7.07
C GLU A 137 41.81 -7.64 7.83
N ARG A 138 41.50 -6.42 8.29
CA ARG A 138 42.42 -5.62 9.10
C ARG A 138 42.69 -6.21 10.48
N GLU A 139 41.71 -6.84 11.12
CA GLU A 139 41.92 -7.53 12.39
C GLU A 139 42.83 -8.74 12.21
N ALA A 140 42.62 -9.52 11.14
CA ALA A 140 43.47 -10.67 10.81
C ALA A 140 44.90 -10.28 10.41
N GLU A 141 45.06 -9.17 9.68
CA GLU A 141 46.38 -8.63 9.30
C GLU A 141 47.01 -7.75 10.38
N GLY A 142 46.25 -7.42 11.44
CA GLY A 142 46.66 -6.49 12.49
C GLY A 142 47.86 -6.99 13.31
N GLU A 143 48.00 -8.30 13.48
CA GLU A 143 49.18 -8.90 14.12
C GLU A 143 50.44 -8.77 13.25
N MET A 144 50.29 -8.76 11.92
CA MET A 144 51.40 -8.72 10.96
C MET A 144 51.89 -7.30 10.66
N TYR A 145 51.07 -6.29 10.95
CA TYR A 145 51.36 -4.89 10.67
C TYR A 145 51.20 -3.97 11.89
N ALA A 146 51.29 -4.53 13.11
CA ALA A 146 51.21 -3.79 14.36
C ALA A 146 52.25 -2.66 14.45
N ASP A 147 53.43 -2.87 13.87
CA ASP A 147 54.53 -1.90 13.87
C ASP A 147 54.40 -0.80 12.79
N LYS A 148 53.35 -0.84 11.94
CA LYS A 148 53.15 0.13 10.84
C LYS A 148 52.03 1.10 11.16
N GLU A 149 52.22 2.37 10.78
CA GLU A 149 51.22 3.42 10.97
C GLU A 149 49.97 3.21 10.08
N VAL A 150 48.79 3.39 10.67
CA VAL A 150 47.49 3.24 9.97
C VAL A 150 47.00 4.59 9.46
N PHE A 151 47.08 4.80 8.15
CA PHE A 151 46.58 6.01 7.51
C PHE A 151 45.12 5.83 7.06
N VAL A 152 44.23 6.69 7.55
CA VAL A 152 42.82 6.71 7.16
C VAL A 152 42.47 8.06 6.55
N THR A 153 42.01 8.06 5.30
CA THR A 153 41.57 9.28 4.61
C THR A 153 40.33 9.88 5.28
N GLU A 154 40.21 11.21 5.25
CA GLU A 154 39.05 11.90 5.83
C GLU A 154 37.72 11.45 5.22
N THR A 155 37.71 11.11 3.93
CA THR A 155 36.54 10.59 3.21
C THR A 155 36.08 9.25 3.77
N PHE A 156 37.02 8.34 4.08
CA PHE A 156 36.71 7.04 4.67
C PHE A 156 36.20 7.19 6.11
N LYS A 157 36.76 8.12 6.90
CA LYS A 157 36.24 8.43 8.24
C LYS A 157 34.79 8.89 8.20
N LYS A 158 34.44 9.78 7.26
CA LYS A 158 33.06 10.26 7.05
C LYS A 158 32.12 9.15 6.60
N GLN A 159 32.54 8.30 5.65
CA GLN A 159 31.75 7.17 5.18
C GLN A 159 31.43 6.18 6.30
N LYS A 160 32.42 5.86 7.14
CA LYS A 160 32.26 4.97 8.30
C LYS A 160 31.30 5.56 9.34
N GLU A 161 31.35 6.86 9.58
CA GLU A 161 30.44 7.53 10.51
C GLU A 161 28.99 7.56 9.99
N GLU A 162 28.81 7.82 8.69
CA GLU A 162 27.51 7.78 8.04
C GLU A 162 26.89 6.37 8.12
N LEU A 163 27.67 5.33 7.83
CA LEU A 163 27.21 3.93 7.93
C LEU A 163 26.84 3.54 9.35
N LYS A 164 27.64 3.94 10.36
CA LYS A 164 27.31 3.73 11.77
C LYS A 164 26.00 4.42 12.17
N ARG A 165 25.80 5.66 11.73
CA ARG A 165 24.56 6.40 12.00
C ARG A 165 23.34 5.70 11.37
N ILE A 166 23.50 5.19 10.15
CA ILE A 166 22.45 4.42 9.46
C ILE A 166 22.16 3.11 10.21
N GLU A 167 23.19 2.37 10.65
CA GLU A 167 23.02 1.12 11.41
C GLU A 167 22.34 1.35 12.77
N GLU A 168 22.69 2.41 13.50
CA GLU A 168 22.04 2.78 14.76
C GLU A 168 20.57 3.18 14.57
N GLU A 169 20.27 3.97 13.52
CA GLU A 169 18.91 4.37 13.22
C GLU A 169 18.04 3.18 12.79
N GLU A 170 18.59 2.29 11.95
CA GLU A 170 17.92 1.05 11.54
C GLU A 170 17.69 0.13 12.73
N LYS A 171 18.67 -0.05 13.61
CA LYS A 171 18.55 -0.85 14.82
C LYS A 171 17.48 -0.28 15.76
N ARG A 172 17.45 1.03 15.98
CA ARG A 172 16.40 1.69 16.76
C ARG A 172 15.02 1.47 16.15
N ARG A 173 14.92 1.58 14.82
CA ARG A 173 13.66 1.33 14.08
C ARG A 173 13.23 -0.12 14.19
N GLU A 174 14.15 -1.07 14.12
CA GLU A 174 13.87 -2.49 14.28
C GLU A 174 13.41 -2.83 15.71
N GLU A 175 14.04 -2.25 16.73
CA GLU A 175 13.63 -2.41 18.13
C GLU A 175 12.21 -1.87 18.37
N GLU A 176 11.87 -0.72 17.79
CA GLU A 176 10.51 -0.21 17.82
C GLU A 176 9.52 -1.09 17.05
N ALA A 177 9.90 -1.56 15.86
CA ALA A 177 9.07 -2.45 15.07
C ALA A 177 8.82 -3.76 15.82
N ASN A 178 9.85 -4.35 16.46
CA ASN A 178 9.75 -5.53 17.31
C ASN A 178 8.80 -5.32 18.49
N LYS A 179 8.83 -4.13 19.13
CA LYS A 179 7.85 -3.77 20.16
C LYS A 179 6.42 -3.69 19.60
N LYS A 180 6.27 -3.22 18.35
CA LYS A 180 5.00 -3.06 17.62
C LYS A 180 4.50 -4.35 16.93
N LYS A 181 5.26 -5.44 16.89
CA LYS A 181 4.85 -6.73 16.27
C LYS A 181 3.66 -7.42 16.96
N LYS A 182 3.23 -6.96 18.14
CA LYS A 182 2.06 -7.52 18.83
C LYS A 182 0.78 -7.16 18.08
N MET A 183 -0.13 -8.12 17.90
CA MET A 183 -1.44 -7.91 17.26
C MET A 183 -2.21 -6.72 17.86
N THR A 184 -2.09 -6.49 19.16
CA THR A 184 -2.70 -5.33 19.85
C THR A 184 -2.24 -3.99 19.30
N SER A 185 -0.98 -3.88 18.85
CA SER A 185 -0.44 -2.66 18.24
C SER A 185 -1.00 -2.45 16.83
N PHE A 186 -1.16 -3.53 16.06
CA PHE A 186 -1.81 -3.48 14.75
C PHE A 186 -3.26 -2.97 14.87
N TYR A 187 -4.05 -3.57 15.78
CA TYR A 187 -5.42 -3.10 16.02
C TYR A 187 -5.46 -1.64 16.51
N ARG A 188 -4.53 -1.24 17.38
CA ARG A 188 -4.42 0.17 17.82
C ARG A 188 -4.13 1.10 16.64
N GLN A 189 -3.19 0.73 15.77
CA GLN A 189 -2.83 1.53 14.60
C GLN A 189 -4.01 1.62 13.62
N LEU A 190 -4.68 0.50 13.33
CA LEU A 190 -5.87 0.48 12.46
C LEU A 190 -7.01 1.35 13.03
N LEU A 191 -7.22 1.30 14.34
CA LEU A 191 -8.23 2.13 15.00
C LEU A 191 -7.86 3.61 14.96
N ASN A 192 -6.59 3.95 15.16
CA ASN A 192 -6.10 5.32 15.04
C ASN A 192 -6.21 5.84 13.61
N GLU A 193 -5.84 5.03 12.61
CA GLU A 193 -5.95 5.37 11.18
C GLU A 193 -7.40 5.65 10.80
N LYS A 194 -8.33 4.73 11.13
CA LYS A 194 -9.77 4.95 10.92
C LYS A 194 -10.32 6.15 11.70
N GLY A 195 -9.78 6.43 12.89
CA GLY A 195 -10.11 7.60 13.68
C GLY A 195 -9.71 8.89 12.97
N ASN A 196 -8.48 8.95 12.46
CA ASN A 196 -7.95 10.09 11.71
C ASN A 196 -8.74 10.29 10.41
N GLU A 197 -9.03 9.21 9.67
CA GLU A 197 -9.85 9.28 8.45
C GLU A 197 -11.23 9.88 8.71
N ARG A 198 -11.86 9.52 9.84
CA ARG A 198 -13.14 10.10 10.26
C ARG A 198 -13.01 11.59 10.59
N GLN A 199 -11.99 11.97 11.35
CA GLN A 199 -11.74 13.38 11.68
C GLN A 199 -11.51 14.23 10.42
N GLU A 200 -10.77 13.71 9.44
CA GLU A 200 -10.58 14.38 8.15
C GLU A 200 -11.91 14.54 7.38
N LEU A 201 -12.76 13.50 7.38
CA LEU A 201 -14.09 13.57 6.76
C LEU A 201 -15.00 14.58 7.47
N GLU A 202 -14.98 14.62 8.80
CA GLU A 202 -15.73 15.61 9.59
C GLU A 202 -15.26 17.04 9.32
N GLN A 203 -13.95 17.27 9.21
CA GLN A 203 -13.39 18.57 8.83
C GLN A 203 -13.83 18.96 7.42
N TYR A 204 -13.75 18.03 6.47
CA TYR A 204 -14.22 18.24 5.10
C TYR A 204 -15.71 18.61 5.07
N LEU A 205 -16.53 17.89 5.83
CA LEU A 205 -17.96 18.17 5.97
C LEU A 205 -18.21 19.55 6.58
N LYS A 206 -17.52 19.92 7.66
CA LYS A 206 -17.66 21.25 8.27
C LYS A 206 -17.31 22.38 7.28
N MET A 207 -16.31 22.17 6.42
CA MET A 207 -15.94 23.13 5.38
C MET A 207 -16.98 23.21 4.24
N HIS A 208 -17.60 22.09 3.86
CA HIS A 208 -18.51 22.01 2.71
C HIS A 208 -20.02 22.11 3.04
N LYS A 209 -20.44 21.92 4.29
CA LYS A 209 -21.85 21.96 4.71
C LYS A 209 -22.44 23.38 4.65
N GLY A 210 -21.60 24.42 4.76
CA GLY A 210 -21.99 25.82 4.64
C GLY A 210 -22.19 26.31 3.19
N SER A 211 -21.65 25.62 2.18
CA SER A 211 -21.71 26.07 0.78
C SER A 211 -22.85 25.43 -0.02
N LYS A 212 -23.21 24.17 0.30
CA LYS A 212 -24.16 23.39 -0.52
C LYS A 212 -25.60 23.91 -0.46
N SER A 213 -26.13 24.25 0.72
CA SER A 213 -27.55 24.62 0.84
C SER A 213 -27.94 25.89 0.09
N LYS A 214 -27.04 26.87 -0.01
CA LYS A 214 -27.25 28.09 -0.82
C LYS A 214 -27.00 27.84 -2.31
N SER A 215 -25.88 27.22 -2.66
CA SER A 215 -25.54 27.02 -4.08
C SER A 215 -26.50 26.08 -4.80
N GLU A 216 -27.03 25.08 -4.11
CA GLU A 216 -27.89 24.07 -4.72
C GLU A 216 -29.32 24.57 -4.94
N ALA A 217 -29.82 25.48 -4.09
CA ALA A 217 -31.08 26.18 -4.30
C ALA A 217 -30.96 27.19 -5.46
N GLU A 218 -29.93 28.04 -5.44
CA GLU A 218 -29.69 29.05 -6.49
C GLU A 218 -29.42 28.40 -7.86
N MET A 219 -28.68 27.28 -7.92
CA MET A 219 -28.47 26.56 -9.18
C MET A 219 -29.74 25.87 -9.69
N LYS A 220 -30.61 25.37 -8.79
CA LYS A 220 -31.89 24.74 -9.18
C LYS A 220 -32.85 25.79 -9.74
N GLU A 221 -32.91 26.97 -9.15
CA GLU A 221 -33.72 28.09 -9.66
C GLU A 221 -33.29 28.51 -11.08
N VAL A 222 -31.98 28.66 -11.31
CA VAL A 222 -31.43 29.03 -12.63
C VAL A 222 -31.67 27.92 -13.66
N LEU A 223 -31.47 26.65 -13.28
CA LEU A 223 -31.71 25.49 -14.15
C LEU A 223 -33.19 25.34 -14.52
N ASP A 224 -34.10 25.47 -13.56
CA ASP A 224 -35.54 25.34 -13.80
C ASP A 224 -36.05 26.50 -14.69
N ALA A 225 -35.52 27.71 -14.53
CA ALA A 225 -35.82 28.84 -15.39
C ALA A 225 -35.34 28.64 -16.85
N GLU A 226 -34.13 28.12 -17.06
CA GLU A 226 -33.60 27.82 -18.40
C GLU A 226 -34.39 26.67 -19.07
N LEU A 227 -34.73 25.64 -18.30
CA LEU A 227 -35.51 24.49 -18.77
C LEU A 227 -36.93 24.90 -19.19
N ALA A 228 -37.56 25.82 -18.47
CA ALA A 228 -38.85 26.37 -18.84
C ALA A 228 -38.79 27.20 -20.14
N GLN A 229 -37.72 27.96 -20.35
CA GLN A 229 -37.52 28.69 -21.61
C GLN A 229 -37.34 27.74 -22.80
N GLN A 230 -36.58 26.66 -22.62
CA GLN A 230 -36.41 25.63 -23.65
C GLN A 230 -37.74 24.93 -23.96
N ALA A 231 -38.50 24.53 -22.93
CA ALA A 231 -39.79 23.88 -23.12
C ALA A 231 -40.81 24.76 -23.86
N ARG A 232 -40.81 26.08 -23.58
CA ARG A 232 -41.64 27.06 -24.32
C ARG A 232 -41.21 27.19 -25.79
N ARG A 233 -39.91 27.13 -26.09
CA ARG A 233 -39.40 27.07 -27.48
C ARG A 233 -39.82 25.79 -28.19
N GLU A 234 -39.91 24.68 -27.47
CA GLU A 234 -40.43 23.39 -27.96
C GLU A 234 -41.97 23.37 -28.07
N GLY A 235 -42.66 24.46 -27.72
CA GLY A 235 -44.12 24.57 -27.80
C GLY A 235 -44.90 23.91 -26.65
N LYS A 236 -44.22 23.57 -25.55
CA LYS A 236 -44.85 23.06 -24.33
C LYS A 236 -45.25 24.22 -23.43
N ASP A 237 -46.46 24.15 -22.87
CA ASP A 237 -46.94 25.15 -21.91
C ASP A 237 -46.50 24.78 -20.50
N VAL A 238 -45.59 25.58 -19.93
CA VAL A 238 -44.97 25.34 -18.62
C VAL A 238 -45.24 26.53 -17.71
N MET A 239 -45.94 26.24 -16.62
CA MET A 239 -46.30 27.21 -15.58
C MET A 239 -45.16 27.37 -14.57
N LEU A 240 -44.76 28.61 -14.33
CA LEU A 240 -43.76 29.00 -13.34
C LEU A 240 -44.44 29.66 -12.15
N ASN A 241 -43.92 29.42 -10.95
CA ASN A 241 -44.34 30.09 -9.72
C ASN A 241 -43.62 31.46 -9.57
N ASP A 242 -44.01 32.26 -8.58
CA ASP A 242 -43.42 33.57 -8.28
C ASP A 242 -41.90 33.50 -7.96
N ASN A 243 -41.42 32.33 -7.57
CA ASN A 243 -40.00 32.04 -7.33
C ASN A 243 -39.28 31.43 -8.54
N ASN A 244 -39.83 31.57 -9.76
CA ASN A 244 -39.27 31.01 -11.01
C ASN A 244 -39.12 29.47 -11.06
N GLU A 245 -39.75 28.75 -10.13
CA GLU A 245 -39.78 27.29 -10.11
C GLU A 245 -40.92 26.73 -10.97
N ILE A 246 -40.70 25.56 -11.60
CA ILE A 246 -41.71 24.89 -12.42
C ILE A 246 -42.76 24.22 -11.54
N VAL A 247 -44.02 24.66 -11.65
CA VAL A 247 -45.14 24.20 -10.82
C VAL A 247 -45.50 22.73 -11.10
N ASP A 248 -45.50 22.31 -12.37
CA ASP A 248 -45.72 20.91 -12.75
C ASP A 248 -44.66 20.43 -13.75
N ARG A 249 -43.72 19.62 -13.25
CA ARG A 249 -42.63 19.04 -14.06
C ARG A 249 -43.13 18.05 -15.11
N ARG A 250 -44.38 17.59 -15.06
CA ARG A 250 -44.96 16.73 -16.10
C ARG A 250 -45.18 17.48 -17.41
N GLN A 251 -45.38 18.80 -17.35
CA GLN A 251 -45.53 19.65 -18.53
C GLN A 251 -44.25 19.71 -19.38
N LEU A 252 -43.10 19.41 -18.79
CA LEU A 252 -41.82 19.29 -19.49
C LEU A 252 -41.67 17.98 -20.28
N LEU A 253 -42.42 16.95 -19.89
CA LEU A 253 -42.36 15.63 -20.50
C LEU A 253 -43.08 15.66 -21.86
N GLY A 254 -42.48 15.05 -22.88
CA GLY A 254 -43.11 14.90 -24.18
C GLY A 254 -44.37 14.02 -24.10
N ALA A 255 -45.36 14.30 -24.93
CA ALA A 255 -46.55 13.48 -25.06
C ALA A 255 -46.17 12.10 -25.63
N GLY A 256 -45.98 11.11 -24.75
CA GLY A 256 -45.65 9.73 -25.12
C GLY A 256 -45.36 8.87 -23.90
N LEU A 257 -46.01 7.71 -23.81
CA LEU A 257 -45.70 6.71 -22.78
C LEU A 257 -44.30 6.14 -23.10
N ASN A 258 -43.27 6.57 -22.36
CA ASN A 258 -41.89 6.10 -22.49
C ASN A 258 -41.72 4.64 -21.99
N VAL A 259 -42.48 3.69 -22.55
CA VAL A 259 -42.22 2.26 -22.35
C VAL A 259 -41.09 1.87 -23.29
N ARG A 260 -39.86 1.93 -22.79
CA ARG A 260 -38.78 1.19 -23.43
C ARG A 260 -39.16 -0.30 -23.35
N PRO A 261 -39.27 -1.04 -24.46
CA PRO A 261 -39.45 -2.48 -24.36
C PRO A 261 -38.26 -3.02 -23.56
N LYS A 262 -38.52 -3.54 -22.36
CA LYS A 262 -37.49 -4.23 -21.57
C LYS A 262 -37.07 -5.44 -22.40
N PHE A 263 -35.83 -5.41 -22.87
CA PHE A 263 -35.15 -6.63 -23.33
C PHE A 263 -35.33 -7.70 -22.25
N GLY A 264 -35.93 -8.85 -22.62
CA GLY A 264 -36.19 -9.95 -21.70
C GLY A 264 -37.63 -10.10 -21.19
N SER A 265 -38.63 -9.42 -21.77
CA SER A 265 -40.01 -9.89 -21.62
C SER A 265 -40.14 -11.30 -22.24
N LEU A 266 -40.78 -12.20 -21.50
CA LEU A 266 -40.91 -13.67 -21.67
C LEU A 266 -41.28 -14.18 -23.08
N GLY A 267 -41.58 -13.31 -24.04
CA GLY A 267 -41.85 -13.67 -25.44
C GLY A 267 -40.63 -13.80 -26.36
N SER A 268 -39.41 -13.36 -25.96
CA SER A 268 -38.22 -13.38 -26.84
C SER A 268 -37.21 -14.51 -26.55
N LEU A 269 -37.51 -15.41 -25.61
CA LEU A 269 -36.64 -16.54 -25.21
C LEU A 269 -36.81 -17.80 -26.07
N ALA A 270 -37.74 -17.79 -27.03
CA ALA A 270 -38.05 -18.93 -27.87
C ALA A 270 -37.43 -18.82 -29.27
N ASP A 271 -36.14 -18.48 -29.39
CA ASP A 271 -35.46 -18.65 -30.67
C ASP A 271 -33.98 -19.11 -30.55
N LYS A 272 -33.75 -20.26 -31.20
CA LYS A 272 -32.55 -20.87 -31.82
C LYS A 272 -31.12 -20.56 -31.33
N GLY A 273 -30.90 -20.13 -30.08
CA GLY A 273 -29.55 -19.93 -29.53
C GLY A 273 -29.29 -20.57 -28.17
N ALA A 274 -30.28 -21.25 -27.58
CA ALA A 274 -30.15 -21.81 -26.24
C ALA A 274 -29.12 -22.95 -26.16
N GLN A 275 -29.03 -23.79 -27.20
CA GLN A 275 -28.08 -24.91 -27.24
C GLN A 275 -26.62 -24.45 -27.41
N GLU A 276 -26.35 -23.40 -28.20
CA GLU A 276 -24.99 -22.86 -28.34
C GLU A 276 -24.51 -22.20 -27.05
N ARG A 277 -25.38 -21.43 -26.37
CA ARG A 277 -25.04 -20.85 -25.06
C ARG A 277 -24.81 -21.91 -23.99
N GLN A 278 -25.54 -23.03 -24.04
CA GLN A 278 -25.32 -24.17 -23.16
C GLN A 278 -23.95 -24.80 -23.41
N ARG A 279 -23.57 -24.98 -24.69
CA ARG A 279 -22.26 -25.53 -25.09
C ARG A 279 -21.11 -24.62 -24.69
N GLU A 280 -21.25 -23.31 -24.88
CA GLU A 280 -20.26 -22.32 -24.47
C GLU A 280 -20.06 -22.32 -22.95
N TYR A 281 -21.15 -22.46 -22.19
CA TYR A 281 -21.09 -22.58 -20.73
C TYR A 281 -20.42 -23.88 -20.27
N ASP A 282 -20.68 -25.00 -20.95
CA ASP A 282 -20.07 -26.30 -20.64
C ASP A 282 -18.56 -26.33 -20.99
N GLU A 283 -18.15 -25.68 -22.09
CA GLU A 283 -16.73 -25.50 -22.45
C GLU A 283 -16.00 -24.60 -21.45
N TYR A 284 -16.62 -23.49 -21.04
CA TYR A 284 -16.07 -22.62 -20.00
C TYR A 284 -15.86 -23.37 -18.69
N LYS A 285 -16.84 -24.19 -18.29
CA LYS A 285 -16.77 -25.01 -17.08
C LYS A 285 -15.66 -26.05 -17.16
N ARG A 286 -15.46 -26.70 -18.32
CA ARG A 286 -14.34 -27.64 -18.55
C ARG A 286 -12.98 -26.95 -18.42
N LYS A 287 -12.77 -25.81 -19.08
CA LYS A 287 -11.51 -25.05 -18.99
C LYS A 287 -11.18 -24.65 -17.55
N LYS A 288 -12.19 -24.24 -16.78
CA LYS A 288 -11.98 -23.83 -15.39
C LYS A 288 -11.61 -25.00 -14.47
N VAL A 289 -12.09 -26.21 -14.78
CA VAL A 289 -11.74 -27.44 -14.05
C VAL A 289 -10.30 -27.86 -14.40
N GLU A 290 -9.93 -27.82 -15.68
CA GLU A 290 -8.54 -28.08 -16.10
C GLU A 290 -7.55 -27.10 -15.47
N GLU A 291 -7.89 -25.81 -15.39
CA GLU A 291 -7.08 -24.79 -14.70
C GLU A 291 -6.90 -25.12 -13.20
N TYR A 292 -7.98 -25.55 -12.54
CA TYR A 292 -7.94 -25.96 -11.14
C TYR A 292 -7.12 -27.23 -10.90
N GLU A 293 -7.22 -28.22 -11.81
CA GLU A 293 -6.44 -29.45 -11.74
C GLU A 293 -4.95 -29.23 -12.05
N ALA A 294 -4.63 -28.34 -13.00
CA ALA A 294 -3.26 -27.89 -13.28
C ALA A 294 -2.64 -27.19 -12.06
N LYS A 295 -3.44 -26.38 -11.35
CA LYS A 295 -3.04 -25.73 -10.10
C LYS A 295 -2.86 -26.72 -8.93
N ARG A 296 -3.65 -27.80 -8.91
CA ARG A 296 -3.56 -28.88 -7.90
C ARG A 296 -2.36 -29.81 -8.12
N ARG A 297 -1.86 -29.97 -9.34
CA ARG A 297 -0.69 -30.81 -9.69
C ARG A 297 0.68 -30.13 -9.51
N GLY A 298 0.73 -28.89 -9.00
CA GLY A 298 1.91 -28.36 -8.32
C GLY A 298 3.19 -28.20 -9.16
N GLY A 299 3.10 -27.86 -10.46
CA GLY A 299 4.28 -27.68 -11.32
C GLY A 299 4.26 -26.51 -12.31
N GLY A 300 3.16 -25.74 -12.43
CA GLY A 300 3.04 -24.67 -13.43
C GLY A 300 3.75 -23.36 -13.07
N ASP A 301 3.79 -22.99 -11.79
CA ASP A 301 4.19 -21.64 -11.37
C ASP A 301 5.71 -21.40 -11.45
N GLN A 302 6.54 -22.45 -11.46
CA GLN A 302 8.00 -22.32 -11.60
C GLN A 302 8.43 -22.22 -13.07
N ALA A 303 7.87 -23.06 -13.95
CA ALA A 303 8.22 -23.05 -15.38
C ALA A 303 7.71 -21.78 -16.10
N GLU A 304 6.54 -21.25 -15.73
CA GLU A 304 6.05 -19.97 -16.28
C GLU A 304 6.85 -18.77 -15.77
N ARG A 305 7.23 -18.77 -14.48
CA ARG A 305 8.12 -17.73 -13.93
C ARG A 305 9.52 -17.78 -14.54
N GLU A 306 10.08 -18.96 -14.80
CA GLU A 306 11.37 -19.09 -15.46
C GLU A 306 11.34 -18.61 -16.92
N ARG A 307 10.24 -18.88 -17.65
CA ARG A 307 10.07 -18.36 -19.01
C ARG A 307 9.95 -16.84 -18.99
N TYR A 308 9.13 -16.30 -18.10
CA TYR A 308 8.95 -14.86 -17.95
C TYR A 308 10.22 -14.16 -17.45
N SER A 309 10.97 -14.76 -16.54
CA SER A 309 12.24 -14.21 -16.04
C SER A 309 13.31 -14.20 -17.11
N ARG A 310 13.42 -15.26 -17.93
CA ARG A 310 14.35 -15.32 -19.07
C ARG A 310 14.02 -14.27 -20.14
N GLU A 311 12.75 -13.99 -20.36
CA GLU A 311 12.32 -12.97 -21.32
C GLU A 311 12.64 -11.55 -20.84
N ILE A 312 12.42 -11.27 -19.55
CA ILE A 312 12.83 -10.00 -18.93
C ILE A 312 14.36 -9.86 -18.94
N GLU A 313 15.10 -10.91 -18.62
CA GLU A 313 16.56 -10.91 -18.64
C GLU A 313 17.09 -10.64 -20.06
N LYS A 314 16.48 -11.25 -21.08
CA LYS A 314 16.82 -11.00 -22.49
C LYS A 314 16.58 -9.55 -22.88
N GLN A 315 15.45 -8.96 -22.49
CA GLN A 315 15.14 -7.55 -22.76
C GLN A 315 16.14 -6.60 -22.07
N MET A 316 16.51 -6.89 -20.82
CA MET A 316 17.51 -6.11 -20.06
C MET A 316 18.92 -6.25 -20.65
N MET A 317 19.27 -7.41 -21.16
CA MET A 317 20.55 -7.64 -21.84
C MET A 317 20.60 -6.90 -23.17
N GLU A 318 19.52 -6.91 -23.94
CA GLU A 318 19.42 -6.18 -25.19
C GLU A 318 19.47 -4.67 -24.98
N SER A 319 18.79 -4.15 -23.95
CA SER A 319 18.85 -2.71 -23.62
C SER A 319 20.26 -2.29 -23.20
N LYS A 320 20.94 -3.09 -22.36
CA LYS A 320 22.34 -2.84 -21.97
C LYS A 320 23.33 -2.99 -23.11
N ALA A 321 23.06 -3.84 -24.10
CA ALA A 321 23.88 -3.97 -25.29
C ALA A 321 23.73 -2.73 -26.18
N LYS A 322 22.50 -2.23 -26.37
CA LYS A 322 22.23 -1.00 -27.11
C LYS A 322 22.86 0.23 -26.45
N GLU A 323 22.78 0.33 -25.12
CA GLU A 323 23.41 1.41 -24.36
C GLU A 323 24.93 1.40 -24.54
N ARG A 324 25.56 0.21 -24.43
CA ARG A 324 27.01 0.06 -24.69
C ARG A 324 27.40 0.43 -26.11
N GLU A 325 26.63 0.01 -27.12
CA GLU A 325 26.89 0.37 -28.51
C GLU A 325 26.76 1.89 -28.74
N GLU A 326 25.80 2.54 -28.09
CA GLU A 326 25.62 3.99 -28.18
C GLU A 326 26.75 4.76 -27.47
N GLU A 327 27.23 4.27 -26.32
CA GLU A 327 28.41 4.79 -25.63
C GLU A 327 29.66 4.64 -26.48
N GLU A 328 29.89 3.46 -27.08
CA GLU A 328 31.01 3.24 -27.99
C GLU A 328 30.94 4.14 -29.21
N ARG A 329 29.74 4.36 -29.77
CA ARG A 329 29.55 5.29 -30.89
C ARG A 329 29.86 6.73 -30.47
N LYS A 330 29.39 7.17 -29.31
CA LYS A 330 29.72 8.49 -28.74
C LYS A 330 31.22 8.62 -28.48
N GLN A 331 31.88 7.58 -27.97
CA GLN A 331 33.33 7.57 -27.77
C GLN A 331 34.09 7.65 -29.10
N LYS A 332 33.67 6.91 -30.12
CA LYS A 332 34.24 6.99 -31.48
C LYS A 332 34.06 8.38 -32.08
N GLU A 333 32.86 8.96 -31.97
CA GLU A 333 32.59 10.32 -32.47
C GLU A 333 33.45 11.37 -31.72
N MET A 334 33.60 11.22 -30.40
CA MET A 334 34.47 12.08 -29.61
C MET A 334 35.95 11.90 -29.98
N ALA A 335 36.38 10.67 -30.26
CA ALA A 335 37.74 10.37 -30.73
C ALA A 335 38.00 10.94 -32.14
N GLU A 336 37.05 10.83 -33.06
CA GLU A 336 37.12 11.41 -34.40
C GLU A 336 37.15 12.94 -34.35
N LYS A 337 36.31 13.55 -33.50
CA LYS A 337 36.35 15.00 -33.24
C LYS A 337 37.68 15.44 -32.63
N ALA A 338 38.26 14.63 -31.74
CA ALA A 338 39.58 14.91 -31.16
C ALA A 338 40.71 14.75 -32.19
N ALA A 339 40.62 13.75 -33.08
CA ALA A 339 41.58 13.54 -34.17
C ALA A 339 41.49 14.66 -35.22
N ALA A 340 40.30 15.12 -35.59
CA ALA A 340 40.09 16.23 -36.51
C ALA A 340 40.59 17.57 -35.95
N LYS A 341 40.63 17.72 -34.62
CA LYS A 341 41.21 18.89 -33.93
C LYS A 341 42.73 18.83 -33.79
N ARG A 342 43.37 17.68 -34.02
CA ARG A 342 44.84 17.62 -34.08
C ARG A 342 45.27 18.27 -35.39
N THR A 343 46.20 19.22 -35.29
CA THR A 343 46.81 19.86 -36.47
C THR A 343 47.48 18.78 -37.30
N THR A 344 47.01 18.60 -38.53
CA THR A 344 47.63 17.69 -39.49
C THR A 344 49.04 18.15 -39.80
N ASP A 345 49.96 17.22 -40.06
CA ASP A 345 51.37 17.53 -40.32
C ASP A 345 51.54 18.51 -41.49
N GLU A 346 50.64 18.48 -42.48
CA GLU A 346 50.60 19.45 -43.58
C GLU A 346 50.32 20.89 -43.13
N SER A 347 49.40 21.07 -42.17
CA SER A 347 49.09 22.38 -41.59
C SER A 347 50.28 22.93 -40.79
N ALA A 348 50.97 22.05 -40.05
CA ALA A 348 52.19 22.40 -39.34
C ALA A 348 53.34 22.77 -40.29
N MET A 349 53.50 22.04 -41.40
CA MET A 349 54.51 22.33 -42.42
C MET A 349 54.22 23.64 -43.17
N SER A 350 52.96 23.90 -43.53
CA SER A 350 52.53 25.16 -44.15
C SER A 350 52.70 26.37 -43.21
N ALA A 351 52.47 26.20 -41.90
CA ALA A 351 52.73 27.24 -40.90
C ALA A 351 54.24 27.53 -40.77
N ARG A 352 55.07 26.49 -40.79
CA ARG A 352 56.54 26.60 -40.76
C ARG A 352 57.08 27.31 -42.00
N GLU A 353 56.57 26.99 -43.19
CA GLU A 353 56.97 27.64 -44.45
C GLU A 353 56.61 29.13 -44.47
N ARG A 354 55.39 29.48 -44.03
CA ARG A 354 54.95 30.89 -43.90
C ARG A 354 55.81 31.67 -42.89
N TYR A 355 56.19 31.04 -41.79
CA TYR A 355 57.10 31.64 -40.82
C TYR A 355 58.49 31.89 -41.41
N LEU A 356 59.04 30.91 -42.15
CA LEU A 356 60.34 31.05 -42.81
C LEU A 356 60.31 32.14 -43.89
N ALA A 357 59.22 32.25 -44.66
CA ALA A 357 59.04 33.31 -45.66
C ALA A 357 58.99 34.70 -45.02
N ARG A 358 58.22 34.89 -43.93
CA ARG A 358 58.19 36.15 -43.17
C ARG A 358 59.56 36.51 -42.59
N LYS A 359 60.29 35.50 -42.09
CA LYS A 359 61.65 35.71 -41.55
C LYS A 359 62.62 36.14 -42.64
N LYS A 360 62.56 35.55 -43.83
CA LYS A 360 63.36 35.96 -44.99
C LYS A 360 63.04 37.39 -45.42
N GLN A 361 61.76 37.73 -45.58
CA GLN A 361 61.34 39.10 -45.94
C GLN A 361 61.78 40.15 -44.91
N LYS A 362 61.72 39.81 -43.61
CA LYS A 362 62.19 40.72 -42.57
C LYS A 362 63.71 40.94 -42.64
N LEU A 363 64.48 39.89 -42.95
CA LEU A 363 65.93 40.00 -43.14
C LEU A 363 66.28 40.82 -44.38
N GLU A 364 65.57 40.62 -45.49
CA GLU A 364 65.73 41.42 -46.71
C GLU A 364 65.42 42.90 -46.45
N GLN A 365 64.32 43.21 -45.75
CA GLN A 365 63.97 44.57 -45.37
C GLN A 365 65.03 45.23 -44.48
N THR A 366 65.59 44.49 -43.52
CA THR A 366 66.69 44.99 -42.67
C THR A 366 68.02 45.11 -43.40
N SER A 367 68.18 44.47 -44.55
CA SER A 367 69.39 44.60 -45.40
C SER A 367 69.26 45.69 -46.45
N SER A 368 68.03 46.14 -46.75
CA SER A 368 67.72 47.21 -47.71
C SER A 368 67.53 48.59 -47.07
N SER A 369 67.56 48.67 -45.73
CA SER A 369 67.70 49.90 -44.93
C SER A 369 69.12 49.96 -44.38
#